data_AF-A0AAN8T091-F1
#
_entry.id   AF-A0AAN8T091-F1
#
_cell.length_a   1.000
_cell.length_b   1.000
_cell.length_c   1.000
_cell.angle_alpha   90.00
_cell.angle_beta   90.00
_cell.angle_gamma   90.00
#
_symmetry.space_group_name_H-M   'P 1'
#
loop_
_entity.id
_entity.type
_entity.pdbx_description
1 polymer ?
#
loop_
_entity_poly.entity_id
_entity_poly.type
_entity_poly.pdbx_seq_one_letter_code
_entity_poly.pdbx_strand_id
1 'polypeptide(L)'
;MFTVSESALDSLISCCSQIQKVSFQHCIGFNCIRVSKNLPNLLYLHILKFPIIEVHIGDAPKLLSFEYVNKGDSKRLSRHDLDICLRTLEIGTCYNLRRVEFVKADIDDVVLFELIPKLHFIKELILHYCKYLKKIKISSSTLEVCSIESCACLVQATFDVPKLLFLVVKPMQDFAERIRLPCLSFESASSQCRISIKYGGIPSDPEHIIDLRRSLVELNDQVVDLTLDSISKGLRATSGVDHFPSTEVENLTLTYCDWSITTYSSYLNDVFWICWPKNLTVHCGNKFRKFVCQHLLKKCWWRPFKYSWKEYFINAHIDCMKRGGDDWMTLDWKMLAANPHIIEEICMIHFKHTQRKEIKKKSYILR
;
A
#
# COMPACT_ATOMS: atom_id res chain seq x y z
N MET A 1 23.21 -24.85 18.56
CA MET A 1 22.44 -23.60 18.77
C MET A 1 23.19 -22.82 19.83
N PHE A 2 23.76 -21.65 19.50
CA PHE A 2 24.50 -20.85 20.46
C PHE A 2 23.54 -19.82 21.08
N THR A 3 23.30 -19.94 22.38
CA THR A 3 22.58 -18.92 23.15
C THR A 3 23.60 -17.90 23.62
N VAL A 4 23.55 -16.70 23.05
CA VAL A 4 24.30 -15.55 23.58
C VAL A 4 23.50 -14.99 24.74
N SER A 5 24.08 -14.84 25.93
CA SER A 5 23.39 -14.20 27.05
C SER A 5 23.27 -12.69 26.81
N GLU A 6 22.26 -12.06 27.39
CA GLU A 6 22.10 -10.59 27.40
C GLU A 6 23.40 -9.90 27.87
N SER A 7 24.05 -10.43 28.92
CA SER A 7 25.33 -9.92 29.43
C SER A 7 26.50 -10.04 28.44
N ALA A 8 26.54 -11.09 27.62
CA ALA A 8 27.59 -11.27 26.62
C ALA A 8 27.38 -10.31 25.44
N LEU A 9 26.13 -10.04 25.08
CA LEU A 9 25.78 -9.05 24.07
C LEU A 9 26.14 -7.64 24.55
N ASP A 10 25.75 -7.28 25.77
CA ASP A 10 26.09 -5.99 26.38
C ASP A 10 27.61 -5.80 26.46
N SER A 11 28.35 -6.86 26.81
CA SER A 11 29.82 -6.84 26.84
C SER A 11 30.40 -6.61 25.45
N LEU A 12 29.92 -7.34 24.43
CA LEU A 12 30.38 -7.21 23.05
C LEU A 12 30.11 -5.82 22.49
N ILE A 13 28.92 -5.30 22.75
CA ILE A 13 28.51 -3.93 22.44
C ILE A 13 29.42 -2.91 23.14
N SER A 14 29.74 -3.13 24.41
CA SER A 14 30.57 -2.21 25.20
C SER A 14 32.02 -2.11 24.71
N CYS A 15 32.58 -3.20 24.19
CA CYS A 15 33.97 -3.24 23.73
C CYS A 15 34.19 -2.58 22.36
N CYS A 16 33.12 -2.23 21.63
CA CYS A 16 33.22 -1.89 20.21
C CYS A 16 32.58 -0.53 19.89
N SER A 17 33.22 0.55 20.31
CA SER A 17 32.72 1.93 20.15
C SER A 17 32.60 2.42 18.70
N GLN A 18 33.22 1.73 17.73
CA GLN A 18 33.15 2.05 16.31
C GLN A 18 31.99 1.40 15.57
N ILE A 19 31.19 0.55 16.22
CA ILE A 19 30.06 -0.11 15.57
C ILE A 19 29.05 0.94 15.07
N GLN A 20 28.73 0.85 13.78
CA GLN A 20 27.75 1.69 13.11
C GLN A 20 26.46 0.95 12.78
N LYS A 21 26.50 -0.38 12.72
CA LYS A 21 25.34 -1.21 12.39
C LYS A 21 25.29 -2.43 13.29
N VAL A 22 24.15 -2.61 13.94
CA VAL A 22 23.83 -3.82 14.69
C VAL A 22 22.61 -4.45 14.06
N SER A 23 22.71 -5.74 13.74
CA SER A 23 21.61 -6.51 13.18
C SER A 23 21.48 -7.83 13.94
N PHE A 24 20.36 -8.01 14.62
CA PHE A 24 19.97 -9.27 15.23
C PHE A 24 19.13 -10.04 14.21
N GLN A 25 19.59 -11.22 13.83
CA GLN A 25 18.87 -12.05 12.86
C GLN A 25 18.77 -13.49 13.36
N HIS A 26 17.55 -14.02 13.44
CA HIS A 26 17.29 -15.38 13.91
C HIS A 26 17.86 -15.67 15.31
N CYS A 27 17.94 -14.66 16.17
CA CYS A 27 18.34 -14.83 17.56
C CYS A 27 17.19 -15.49 18.36
N ILE A 28 17.52 -16.19 19.43
CA ILE A 28 16.55 -16.73 20.39
C ILE A 28 17.09 -16.57 21.81
N GLY A 29 16.20 -16.49 22.79
CA GLY A 29 16.57 -16.51 24.22
C GLY A 29 16.86 -15.15 24.86
N PHE A 30 16.64 -14.04 24.16
CA PHE A 30 16.63 -12.71 24.80
C PHE A 30 15.20 -12.24 24.97
N ASN A 31 14.91 -11.65 26.13
CA ASN A 31 13.62 -11.00 26.36
C ASN A 31 13.74 -9.49 26.15
N CYS A 32 14.94 -8.94 26.35
CA CYS A 32 15.23 -7.51 26.28
C CYS A 32 16.51 -7.25 25.47
N ILE A 33 16.49 -6.21 24.63
CA ILE A 33 17.70 -5.62 24.02
C ILE A 33 17.86 -4.22 24.60
N ARG A 34 19.05 -3.94 25.12
CA ARG A 34 19.41 -2.62 25.63
C ARG A 34 20.55 -2.02 24.81
N VAL A 35 20.21 -1.06 23.97
CA VAL A 35 21.20 -0.24 23.26
C VAL A 35 21.47 0.99 24.13
N SER A 36 22.52 0.92 24.94
CA SER A 36 22.94 2.00 25.83
C SER A 36 24.02 2.90 25.20
N LYS A 37 24.50 3.89 25.96
CA LYS A 37 25.50 4.92 25.57
C LYS A 37 26.82 4.37 24.97
N ASN A 38 27.03 3.07 25.03
CA ASN A 38 28.25 2.41 24.59
C ASN A 38 28.40 2.29 23.06
N LEU A 39 27.35 2.62 22.29
CA LEU A 39 27.39 2.67 20.82
C LEU A 39 27.20 4.10 20.28
N PRO A 40 28.13 5.03 20.54
CA PRO A 40 28.00 6.43 20.14
C PRO A 40 27.98 6.64 18.62
N ASN A 41 28.41 5.63 17.86
CA ASN A 41 28.49 5.66 16.40
C ASN A 41 27.37 4.86 15.71
N LEU A 42 26.42 4.29 16.45
CA LEU A 42 25.35 3.49 15.87
C LEU A 42 24.49 4.33 14.93
N LEU A 43 24.38 3.88 13.69
CA LEU A 43 23.54 4.45 12.63
C LEU A 43 22.31 3.57 12.36
N TYR A 44 22.44 2.25 12.52
CA TYR A 44 21.40 1.28 12.16
C TYR A 44 21.21 0.22 13.24
N LEU A 45 19.98 0.03 13.71
CA LEU A 45 19.60 -1.04 14.61
C LEU A 45 18.48 -1.88 13.99
N HIS A 46 18.79 -3.11 13.59
CA HIS A 46 17.85 -4.00 12.93
C HIS A 46 17.60 -5.24 13.80
N ILE A 47 16.32 -5.57 14.00
CA ILE A 47 15.85 -6.75 14.73
C ILE A 47 14.98 -7.55 13.78
N LEU A 48 15.55 -8.61 13.21
CA LEU A 48 14.99 -9.33 12.07
C LEU A 48 14.71 -10.79 12.44
N LYS A 49 13.47 -11.22 12.24
CA LYS A 49 13.01 -12.59 12.50
C LYS A 49 13.39 -13.06 13.91
N PHE A 50 13.23 -12.15 14.87
CA PHE A 50 13.67 -12.33 16.24
C PHE A 50 12.52 -11.98 17.19
N PRO A 51 11.91 -12.99 17.86
CA PRO A 51 10.92 -12.72 18.89
C PRO A 51 11.58 -12.06 20.10
N ILE A 52 11.20 -10.81 20.37
CA ILE A 52 11.66 -10.05 21.53
C ILE A 52 10.50 -9.27 22.11
N ILE A 53 10.47 -9.13 23.44
CA ILE A 53 9.37 -8.46 24.15
C ILE A 53 9.68 -6.96 24.30
N GLU A 54 10.92 -6.64 24.65
CA GLU A 54 11.32 -5.30 25.06
C GLU A 54 12.57 -4.83 24.33
N VAL A 55 12.54 -3.59 23.85
CA VAL A 55 13.71 -2.91 23.28
C VAL A 55 13.86 -1.55 23.93
N HIS A 56 15.04 -1.31 24.49
CA HIS A 56 15.39 -0.05 25.13
C HIS A 56 16.54 0.56 24.35
N ILE A 57 16.25 1.61 23.61
CA ILE A 57 17.24 2.45 22.92
C ILE A 57 17.44 3.67 23.81
N GLY A 58 18.58 3.73 24.51
CA GLY A 58 18.96 4.90 25.30
C GLY A 58 19.35 6.09 24.41
N ASP A 59 20.37 6.83 24.82
CA ASP A 59 20.90 7.94 24.01
C ASP A 59 21.72 7.40 22.84
N ALA A 60 21.11 7.35 21.66
CA ALA A 60 21.75 6.97 20.40
C ALA A 60 21.64 8.13 19.40
N PRO A 61 22.42 9.23 19.60
CA PRO A 61 22.20 10.48 18.89
C PRO A 61 22.47 10.37 17.39
N LYS A 62 23.29 9.42 16.93
CA LYS A 62 23.58 9.19 15.51
C LYS A 62 22.67 8.16 14.84
N LEU A 63 21.77 7.52 15.59
CA LEU A 63 20.89 6.48 15.04
C LEU A 63 19.99 7.09 13.97
N LEU A 64 20.02 6.51 12.77
CA LEU A 64 19.28 6.97 11.60
C LEU A 64 18.07 6.09 11.31
N SER A 65 18.18 4.78 11.55
CA SER A 65 17.13 3.81 11.25
C SER A 65 16.98 2.76 12.35
N PHE A 66 15.74 2.49 12.72
CA PHE A 66 15.34 1.38 13.58
C PHE A 66 14.32 0.50 12.85
N GLU A 67 14.61 -0.80 12.80
CA GLU A 67 13.76 -1.79 12.13
C GLU A 67 13.47 -2.94 13.08
N TYR A 68 12.20 -3.19 13.34
CA TYR A 68 11.73 -4.43 13.96
C TYR A 68 10.87 -5.20 12.96
N VAL A 69 11.34 -6.37 12.54
CA VAL A 69 10.69 -7.20 11.52
C VAL A 69 10.54 -8.63 11.99
N ASN A 70 9.38 -8.97 12.55
CA ASN A 70 9.07 -10.36 12.91
C ASN A 70 8.34 -11.07 11.75
N LYS A 71 9.04 -11.32 10.64
CA LYS A 71 8.52 -12.13 9.51
C LYS A 71 8.99 -13.59 9.67
N GLY A 72 8.16 -14.44 10.26
CA GLY A 72 8.32 -15.89 10.14
C GLY A 72 8.42 -16.33 8.67
N ASP A 73 9.20 -17.37 8.37
CA ASP A 73 9.36 -17.83 6.99
C ASP A 73 7.98 -18.21 6.41
N SER A 74 7.64 -17.58 5.28
CA SER A 74 6.30 -17.58 4.67
C SER A 74 5.81 -18.96 4.20
N LYS A 75 6.54 -20.05 4.47
CA LYS A 75 6.22 -21.41 4.03
C LYS A 75 5.41 -22.20 5.05
N ARG A 76 5.27 -21.73 6.29
CA ARG A 76 4.46 -22.38 7.32
C ARG A 76 3.72 -21.34 8.14
N LEU A 77 2.68 -20.75 7.56
CA LEU A 77 1.66 -20.04 8.33
C LEU A 77 0.79 -21.09 9.05
N SER A 78 1.32 -21.69 10.11
CA SER A 78 0.42 -22.16 11.16
C SER A 78 -0.04 -20.91 11.91
N ARG A 79 -1.34 -20.81 12.23
CA ARG A 79 -1.95 -19.67 12.95
C ARG A 79 -1.36 -19.42 14.35
N HIS A 80 -0.33 -20.18 14.76
CA HIS A 80 0.19 -20.26 16.12
C HIS A 80 1.71 -20.17 16.25
N ASP A 81 2.46 -19.87 15.17
CA ASP A 81 3.93 -19.84 15.26
C ASP A 81 4.45 -18.52 15.88
N LEU A 82 4.71 -18.61 17.19
CA LEU A 82 5.44 -17.73 18.12
C LEU A 82 4.85 -16.33 18.36
N ASP A 83 3.94 -16.31 19.34
CA ASP A 83 3.17 -15.18 19.90
C ASP A 83 4.00 -14.17 20.73
N ILE A 84 5.33 -14.19 20.58
CA ILE A 84 6.22 -13.24 21.26
C ILE A 84 6.62 -12.17 20.25
N CYS A 85 5.97 -11.02 20.36
CA CYS A 85 6.23 -9.83 19.56
C CYS A 85 6.68 -8.68 20.46
N LEU A 86 7.34 -7.68 19.85
CA LEU A 86 7.71 -6.45 20.53
C LEU A 86 6.48 -5.77 21.12
N ARG A 87 6.43 -5.66 22.45
CA ARG A 87 5.36 -4.99 23.21
C ARG A 87 5.80 -3.63 23.71
N THR A 88 7.04 -3.55 24.19
CA THR A 88 7.58 -2.35 24.81
C THR A 88 8.75 -1.84 24.00
N LEU A 89 8.65 -0.59 23.57
CA LEU A 89 9.76 0.12 22.97
C LEU A 89 9.99 1.43 23.73
N GLU A 90 11.14 1.52 24.36
CA GLU A 90 11.63 2.76 24.96
C GLU A 90 12.69 3.35 24.05
N ILE A 91 12.44 4.57 23.57
CA ILE A 91 13.43 5.36 22.84
C ILE A 91 13.73 6.61 23.65
N GLY A 92 15.00 6.76 24.03
CA GLY A 92 15.58 7.96 24.62
C GLY A 92 15.83 9.04 23.57
N THR A 93 16.92 9.81 23.72
CA THR A 93 17.20 10.90 22.76
C THR A 93 17.83 10.37 21.47
N CYS A 94 17.00 10.13 20.46
CA CYS A 94 17.41 9.72 19.12
C CYS A 94 17.12 10.81 18.08
N TYR A 95 17.76 11.98 18.24
CA TYR A 95 17.47 13.16 17.40
C TYR A 95 17.72 12.95 15.91
N ASN A 96 18.60 12.05 15.48
CA ASN A 96 18.82 11.81 14.05
C ASN A 96 17.99 10.66 13.48
N LEU A 97 17.06 10.07 14.25
CA LEU A 97 16.27 8.94 13.78
C LEU A 97 15.28 9.41 12.70
N ARG A 98 15.51 8.93 11.48
CA ARG A 98 14.74 9.29 10.28
C ARG A 98 13.80 8.20 9.82
N ARG A 99 14.06 6.94 10.16
CA ARG A 99 13.23 5.81 9.72
C ARG A 99 12.91 4.87 10.86
N VAL A 100 11.63 4.54 11.00
CA VAL A 100 11.13 3.55 11.96
C VAL A 100 10.19 2.58 11.24
N GLU A 101 10.50 1.30 11.32
CA GLU A 101 9.67 0.23 10.76
C GLU A 101 9.29 -0.79 11.83
N PHE A 102 7.98 -1.08 11.90
CA PHE A 102 7.42 -2.14 12.71
C PHE A 102 6.69 -3.13 11.81
N VAL A 103 7.14 -4.39 11.82
CA VAL A 103 6.44 -5.50 11.18
C VAL A 103 6.10 -6.58 12.19
N LYS A 104 4.80 -6.85 12.36
CA LYS A 104 4.25 -7.75 13.39
C LYS A 104 4.72 -7.37 14.81
N ALA A 105 4.68 -6.08 15.12
CA ALA A 105 4.86 -5.61 16.50
C ALA A 105 3.50 -5.56 17.19
N ASP A 106 3.50 -5.86 18.49
CA ASP A 106 2.32 -5.80 19.35
C ASP A 106 2.17 -4.38 19.94
N ILE A 107 2.36 -3.37 19.08
CA ILE A 107 2.13 -1.96 19.44
C ILE A 107 0.66 -1.61 19.26
N ASP A 108 0.10 -0.92 20.24
CA ASP A 108 -1.26 -0.40 20.21
C ASP A 108 -1.30 1.12 19.97
N ASP A 109 -2.50 1.68 19.97
CA ASP A 109 -2.73 3.11 19.73
C ASP A 109 -2.01 4.00 20.76
N VAL A 110 -1.93 3.56 22.02
CA VAL A 110 -1.32 4.32 23.13
C VAL A 110 0.19 4.35 22.98
N VAL A 111 0.80 3.18 22.76
CA VAL A 111 2.25 3.06 22.56
C VAL A 111 2.71 3.89 21.36
N LEU A 112 1.97 3.83 20.24
CA LEU A 112 2.31 4.63 19.06
C LEU A 112 2.16 6.13 19.34
N PHE A 113 1.09 6.55 20.02
CA PHE A 113 0.86 7.95 20.39
C PHE A 113 1.98 8.51 21.28
N GLU A 114 2.47 7.73 22.24
CA GLU A 114 3.59 8.14 23.11
C GLU A 114 4.95 8.12 22.40
N LEU A 115 5.12 7.24 21.41
CA LEU A 115 6.36 7.11 20.66
C LEU A 115 6.57 8.28 19.69
N ILE A 116 5.54 8.65 18.92
CA ILE A 116 5.65 9.63 17.82
C ILE A 116 6.28 10.97 18.25
N PRO A 117 5.88 11.61 19.38
CA PRO A 117 6.49 12.85 19.83
C PRO A 117 7.99 12.74 20.14
N LYS A 118 8.49 11.54 20.49
CA LYS A 118 9.91 11.29 20.75
C LYS A 118 10.74 11.25 19.45
N LEU A 119 10.09 11.07 18.31
CA LEU A 119 10.70 10.93 16.98
C LEU A 119 10.80 12.28 16.23
N HIS A 120 11.52 13.23 16.83
CA HIS A 120 11.57 14.64 16.40
C HIS A 120 11.87 14.87 14.90
N PHE A 121 12.75 14.04 14.29
CA PHE A 121 13.21 14.21 12.91
C PHE A 121 12.83 13.04 11.99
N ILE A 122 11.79 12.29 12.37
CA ILE A 122 11.29 11.18 11.58
C ILE A 122 10.91 11.62 10.17
N LYS A 123 11.32 10.83 9.17
CA LYS A 123 10.99 11.02 7.74
C LYS A 123 10.09 9.92 7.24
N GLU A 124 10.29 8.70 7.73
CA GLU A 124 9.56 7.51 7.29
C GLU A 124 9.06 6.70 8.48
N LEU A 125 7.76 6.41 8.50
CA LEU A 125 7.11 5.54 9.47
C LEU A 125 6.40 4.41 8.73
N ILE A 126 6.77 3.17 9.03
CA ILE A 126 6.20 1.97 8.40
C ILE A 126 5.58 1.09 9.49
N LEU A 127 4.28 0.85 9.36
CA LEU A 127 3.48 0.00 10.24
C LEU A 127 2.92 -1.15 9.40
N HIS A 128 3.34 -2.38 9.70
CA HIS A 128 2.94 -3.55 8.92
C HIS A 128 2.51 -4.68 9.85
N TYR A 129 1.30 -5.23 9.65
CA TYR A 129 0.76 -6.32 10.47
C TYR A 129 0.72 -5.99 11.97
N CYS A 130 0.52 -4.72 12.34
CA CYS A 130 0.36 -4.30 13.74
C CYS A 130 -1.10 -4.51 14.15
N LYS A 131 -1.42 -5.69 14.70
CA LYS A 131 -2.80 -6.17 14.93
C LYS A 131 -3.59 -5.41 15.99
N TYR A 132 -2.93 -4.67 16.89
CA TYR A 132 -3.59 -3.97 17.99
C TYR A 132 -3.92 -2.51 17.69
N LEU A 133 -3.47 -1.97 16.55
CA LEU A 133 -3.84 -0.63 16.11
C LEU A 133 -5.32 -0.60 15.72
N LYS A 134 -6.06 0.38 16.24
CA LYS A 134 -7.50 0.57 15.98
C LYS A 134 -7.81 2.00 15.53
N LYS A 135 -7.37 2.99 16.30
CA LYS A 135 -7.58 4.41 16.03
C LYS A 135 -6.30 5.17 16.27
N ILE A 136 -5.54 5.38 15.21
CA ILE A 136 -4.24 6.05 15.31
C ILE A 136 -4.37 7.54 15.01
N LYS A 137 -3.63 8.36 15.75
CA LYS A 137 -3.39 9.77 15.45
C LYS A 137 -1.89 9.97 15.32
N ILE A 138 -1.44 10.40 14.14
CA ILE A 138 -0.04 10.66 13.84
C ILE A 138 0.13 12.17 13.67
N SER A 139 0.87 12.79 14.58
CA SER A 139 1.24 14.20 14.54
C SER A 139 2.75 14.35 14.40
N SER A 140 3.23 14.90 13.28
CA SER A 140 4.66 15.11 13.05
C SER A 140 4.90 16.25 12.05
N SER A 141 5.81 17.17 12.39
CA SER A 141 6.20 18.28 11.51
C SER A 141 7.28 17.92 10.48
N THR A 142 7.82 16.70 10.55
CA THR A 142 8.99 16.26 9.76
C THR A 142 8.73 15.04 8.89
N LEU A 143 7.70 14.24 9.21
CA LEU A 143 7.35 13.01 8.51
C LEU A 143 6.95 13.31 7.05
N GLU A 144 7.54 12.57 6.13
CA GLU A 144 7.35 12.70 4.68
C GLU A 144 6.66 11.48 4.08
N VAL A 145 6.92 10.28 4.64
CA VAL A 145 6.35 9.02 4.16
C VAL A 145 5.73 8.25 5.32
N CYS A 146 4.49 7.82 5.16
CA CYS A 146 3.83 6.89 6.07
C CYS A 146 3.31 5.67 5.30
N SER A 147 3.58 4.47 5.81
CA SER A 147 3.01 3.23 5.27
C SER A 147 2.26 2.49 6.36
N ILE A 148 1.02 2.11 6.06
CA ILE A 148 0.15 1.32 6.93
C ILE A 148 -0.36 0.12 6.13
N GLU A 149 0.20 -1.05 6.43
CA GLU A 149 -0.04 -2.26 5.67
C GLU A 149 -0.55 -3.40 6.57
N SER A 150 -1.62 -4.05 6.16
CA SER A 150 -2.20 -5.25 6.79
C SER A 150 -2.45 -5.13 8.30
N CYS A 151 -2.80 -3.93 8.80
CA CYS A 151 -3.21 -3.72 10.19
C CYS A 151 -4.70 -4.06 10.35
N ALA A 152 -5.01 -5.32 10.67
CA ALA A 152 -6.37 -5.89 10.63
C ALA A 152 -7.44 -5.11 11.41
N CYS A 153 -7.10 -4.62 12.60
CA CYS A 153 -8.05 -3.95 13.49
C CYS A 153 -8.17 -2.45 13.24
N LEU A 154 -7.40 -1.88 12.30
CA LEU A 154 -7.34 -0.45 12.09
C LEU A 154 -8.63 0.06 11.43
N VAL A 155 -9.36 0.91 12.15
CA VAL A 155 -10.64 1.47 11.72
C VAL A 155 -10.50 2.93 11.29
N GLN A 156 -9.57 3.67 11.90
CA GLN A 156 -9.37 5.08 11.64
C GLN A 156 -7.90 5.47 11.76
N ALA A 157 -7.44 6.33 10.85
CA ALA A 157 -6.13 6.98 10.92
C ALA A 157 -6.27 8.48 10.66
N THR A 158 -5.82 9.28 11.63
CA THR A 158 -5.81 10.74 11.56
C THR A 158 -4.39 11.26 11.42
N PHE A 159 -4.17 12.15 10.46
CA PHE A 159 -2.85 12.71 10.17
C PHE A 159 -2.84 14.22 10.39
N ASP A 160 -1.94 14.67 11.27
CA ASP A 160 -1.52 16.06 11.42
C ASP A 160 -0.04 16.15 11.02
N VAL A 161 0.20 16.06 9.71
CA VAL A 161 1.52 15.88 9.13
C VAL A 161 1.69 16.81 7.92
N PRO A 162 2.04 18.09 8.12
CA PRO A 162 2.04 19.09 7.05
C PRO A 162 3.05 18.83 5.93
N LYS A 163 4.05 17.97 6.16
CA LYS A 163 5.07 17.58 5.17
C LYS A 163 4.85 16.21 4.56
N LEU A 164 3.70 15.56 4.81
CA LEU A 164 3.41 14.24 4.25
C LEU A 164 3.36 14.29 2.73
N LEU A 165 4.29 13.61 2.06
CA LEU A 165 4.38 13.51 0.60
C LEU A 165 3.72 12.23 0.09
N PHE A 166 3.86 11.13 0.83
CA PHE A 166 3.34 9.83 0.45
C PHE A 166 2.70 9.10 1.62
N LEU A 167 1.47 8.62 1.40
CA LEU A 167 0.76 7.71 2.29
C LEU A 167 0.49 6.40 1.55
N VAL A 168 1.00 5.28 2.05
CA VAL A 168 0.69 3.95 1.52
C VAL A 168 -0.29 3.27 2.46
N VAL A 169 -1.41 2.78 1.91
CA VAL A 169 -2.41 2.01 2.64
C VAL A 169 -2.67 0.70 1.93
N LYS A 170 -2.47 -0.41 2.64
CA LYS A 170 -2.80 -1.75 2.15
C LYS A 170 -3.62 -2.46 3.22
N PRO A 171 -4.93 -2.67 3.05
CA PRO A 171 -5.72 -3.40 4.03
C PRO A 171 -5.29 -4.87 4.10
N MET A 172 -5.57 -5.53 5.24
CA MET A 172 -5.29 -6.95 5.40
C MET A 172 -6.21 -7.78 4.49
N GLN A 173 -5.61 -8.74 3.79
CA GLN A 173 -6.32 -9.73 2.99
C GLN A 173 -6.39 -11.02 3.78
N ASP A 174 -7.46 -11.21 4.56
CA ASP A 174 -7.80 -12.51 5.13
C ASP A 174 -9.07 -13.02 4.44
N PHE A 175 -9.03 -14.25 3.93
CA PHE A 175 -10.15 -14.87 3.21
C PHE A 175 -11.40 -15.05 4.07
N ALA A 176 -11.27 -14.95 5.40
CA ALA A 176 -12.37 -15.11 6.35
C ALA A 176 -13.00 -13.78 6.81
N GLU A 177 -12.33 -12.65 6.61
CA GLU A 177 -12.76 -11.36 7.17
C GLU A 177 -13.02 -10.31 6.11
N ARG A 178 -13.92 -9.37 6.43
CA ARG A 178 -14.24 -8.29 5.51
C ARG A 178 -13.04 -7.35 5.38
N ILE A 179 -12.47 -7.25 4.17
CA ILE A 179 -11.49 -6.23 3.81
C ILE A 179 -12.13 -4.85 3.93
N ARG A 180 -11.70 -4.06 4.92
CA ARG A 180 -12.12 -2.67 5.12
C ARG A 180 -10.92 -1.76 5.06
N LEU A 181 -11.05 -0.67 4.31
CA LEU A 181 -10.11 0.44 4.39
C LEU A 181 -10.39 1.22 5.68
N PRO A 182 -9.35 1.64 6.41
CA PRO A 182 -9.55 2.55 7.52
C PRO A 182 -10.08 3.90 7.01
N CYS A 183 -10.89 4.57 7.81
CA CYS A 183 -11.25 5.96 7.55
C CYS A 183 -10.00 6.83 7.70
N LEU A 184 -9.63 7.54 6.64
CA LEU A 184 -8.45 8.41 6.60
C LEU A 184 -8.91 9.86 6.72
N SER A 185 -8.41 10.57 7.73
CA SER A 185 -8.69 11.99 7.91
C SER A 185 -7.41 12.79 8.08
N PHE A 186 -7.39 14.02 7.56
CA PHE A 186 -6.21 14.88 7.56
C PHE A 186 -6.55 16.19 8.28
N GLU A 187 -5.94 16.42 9.45
CA GLU A 187 -5.96 17.71 10.16
C GLU A 187 -4.99 18.69 9.47
N SER A 188 -3.82 18.18 9.06
CA SER A 188 -2.88 18.88 8.19
C SER A 188 -2.14 17.87 7.30
N ALA A 189 -1.95 18.22 6.03
CA ALA A 189 -1.20 17.43 5.06
C ALA A 189 -0.60 18.35 3.98
N SER A 190 0.46 17.89 3.33
CA SER A 190 0.98 18.59 2.15
C SER A 190 -0.07 18.59 1.04
N SER A 191 -0.20 19.71 0.31
CA SER A 191 -1.00 19.76 -0.92
C SER A 191 -0.44 18.85 -2.03
N GLN A 192 0.80 18.37 -1.87
CA GLN A 192 1.46 17.43 -2.76
C GLN A 192 1.33 15.96 -2.30
N CYS A 193 0.59 15.71 -1.21
CA CYS A 193 0.42 14.36 -0.69
C CYS A 193 -0.24 13.44 -1.72
N ARG A 194 0.38 12.29 -1.96
CA ARG A 194 -0.17 11.21 -2.78
C ARG A 194 -0.52 10.02 -1.91
N ILE A 195 -1.73 9.51 -2.07
CA ILE A 195 -2.23 8.35 -1.33
C ILE A 195 -2.20 7.13 -2.26
N SER A 196 -1.34 6.16 -1.96
CA SER A 196 -1.28 4.88 -2.67
C SER A 196 -2.08 3.83 -1.92
N ILE A 197 -3.21 3.42 -2.48
CA ILE A 197 -4.07 2.36 -1.94
C ILE A 197 -3.80 1.08 -2.71
N LYS A 198 -3.34 0.03 -2.02
CA LYS A 198 -3.15 -1.31 -2.60
C LYS A 198 -4.23 -2.24 -2.07
N TYR A 199 -5.30 -2.41 -2.85
CA TYR A 199 -6.45 -3.21 -2.48
C TYR A 199 -6.41 -4.53 -3.26
N GLY A 200 -6.11 -5.64 -2.59
CA GLY A 200 -5.99 -6.92 -3.28
C GLY A 200 -7.10 -7.90 -2.93
N GLY A 201 -7.47 -8.72 -3.93
CA GLY A 201 -8.39 -9.84 -3.79
C GLY A 201 -9.78 -9.40 -3.35
N ILE A 202 -10.52 -8.67 -4.19
CA ILE A 202 -11.91 -8.30 -3.86
C ILE A 202 -12.75 -9.59 -3.83
N PRO A 203 -13.29 -10.00 -2.66
CA PRO A 203 -14.22 -11.11 -2.57
C PRO A 203 -15.46 -10.82 -3.42
N SER A 204 -16.22 -11.84 -3.77
CA SER A 204 -17.39 -11.69 -4.66
C SER A 204 -18.58 -11.01 -3.96
N ASP A 205 -18.34 -10.40 -2.79
CA ASP A 205 -19.31 -9.67 -1.99
C ASP A 205 -19.34 -8.19 -2.45
N PRO A 206 -20.49 -7.73 -2.99
CA PRO A 206 -20.69 -6.34 -3.41
C PRO A 206 -20.36 -5.29 -2.35
N GLU A 207 -20.47 -5.63 -1.06
CA GLU A 207 -20.19 -4.69 0.03
C GLU A 207 -18.73 -4.20 0.00
N HIS A 208 -17.76 -5.00 -0.45
CA HIS A 208 -16.37 -4.56 -0.58
C HIS A 208 -16.17 -3.45 -1.61
N ILE A 209 -16.89 -3.54 -2.73
CA ILE A 209 -16.86 -2.53 -3.78
C ILE A 209 -17.49 -1.23 -3.26
N ILE A 210 -18.62 -1.35 -2.55
CA ILE A 210 -19.31 -0.20 -1.95
C ILE A 210 -18.43 0.48 -0.92
N ASP A 211 -17.78 -0.29 -0.03
CA ASP A 211 -16.89 0.23 1.00
C ASP A 211 -15.66 0.92 0.37
N LEU A 212 -15.01 0.31 -0.63
CA LEU A 212 -13.91 0.93 -1.36
C LEU A 212 -14.35 2.24 -2.02
N ARG A 213 -15.50 2.24 -2.69
CA ARG A 213 -16.04 3.44 -3.32
C ARG A 213 -16.32 4.53 -2.29
N ARG A 214 -16.92 4.18 -1.14
CA ARG A 214 -17.18 5.12 -0.04
C ARG A 214 -15.87 5.74 0.45
N SER A 215 -14.84 4.94 0.68
CA SER A 215 -13.52 5.45 1.10
C SER A 215 -12.90 6.39 0.07
N LEU A 216 -13.05 6.11 -1.24
CA LEU A 216 -12.57 7.03 -2.28
C LEU A 216 -13.35 8.35 -2.29
N VAL A 217 -14.65 8.33 -1.99
CA VAL A 217 -15.48 9.55 -1.87
C VAL A 217 -15.06 10.37 -0.66
N GLU A 218 -14.72 9.74 0.47
CA GLU A 218 -14.20 10.43 1.64
C GLU A 218 -12.85 11.12 1.38
N LEU A 219 -12.08 10.64 0.41
CA LEU A 219 -10.79 11.20 0.02
C LEU A 219 -10.87 12.30 -1.05
N ASN A 220 -12.05 12.71 -1.50
CA ASN A 220 -12.36 13.48 -2.72
C ASN A 220 -11.32 14.50 -3.24
N ASP A 221 -10.64 15.24 -2.37
CA ASP A 221 -9.68 16.30 -2.75
C ASP A 221 -8.20 15.84 -2.75
N GLN A 222 -7.94 14.56 -2.47
CA GLN A 222 -6.60 13.97 -2.41
C GLN A 222 -6.22 13.29 -3.72
N VAL A 223 -4.92 13.31 -4.04
CA VAL A 223 -4.39 12.58 -5.21
C VAL A 223 -4.24 11.12 -4.85
N VAL A 224 -5.14 10.28 -5.35
CA VAL A 224 -5.17 8.83 -5.05
C VAL A 224 -4.64 8.01 -6.23
N ASP A 225 -3.68 7.13 -5.91
CA ASP A 225 -3.19 6.06 -6.78
C ASP A 225 -3.74 4.72 -6.26
N LEU A 226 -4.57 4.04 -7.04
CA LEU A 226 -5.23 2.80 -6.67
C LEU A 226 -4.58 1.61 -7.39
N THR A 227 -4.23 0.56 -6.65
CA THR A 227 -3.83 -0.74 -7.20
C THR A 227 -4.86 -1.77 -6.80
N LEU A 228 -5.46 -2.45 -7.80
CA LEU A 228 -6.42 -3.52 -7.60
C LEU A 228 -5.83 -4.85 -8.03
N ASP A 229 -5.73 -5.81 -7.10
CA ASP A 229 -5.38 -7.19 -7.42
C ASP A 229 -6.67 -8.01 -7.57
N SER A 230 -6.80 -8.74 -8.68
CA SER A 230 -7.90 -9.66 -9.05
C SER A 230 -9.24 -9.53 -8.26
N ILE A 231 -10.29 -8.97 -8.88
CA ILE A 231 -11.66 -9.05 -8.38
C ILE A 231 -12.24 -10.43 -8.71
N SER A 232 -12.76 -11.15 -7.72
CA SER A 232 -13.38 -12.45 -7.97
C SER A 232 -14.65 -12.32 -8.83
N LYS A 233 -14.95 -13.36 -9.62
CA LYS A 233 -16.00 -13.35 -10.65
C LYS A 233 -17.39 -13.04 -10.07
N GLY A 234 -18.19 -12.29 -10.82
CA GLY A 234 -19.66 -12.40 -10.75
C GLY A 234 -20.39 -11.35 -9.93
N LEU A 235 -19.76 -10.21 -9.66
CA LEU A 235 -20.44 -9.08 -9.01
C LEU A 235 -21.50 -8.54 -9.98
N ARG A 236 -22.77 -8.75 -9.65
CA ARG A 236 -23.86 -7.97 -10.24
C ARG A 236 -23.97 -6.72 -9.39
N ALA A 237 -23.69 -5.56 -9.98
CA ALA A 237 -23.96 -4.27 -9.34
C ALA A 237 -25.37 -4.30 -8.74
N THR A 238 -25.45 -4.24 -7.41
CA THR A 238 -26.73 -4.16 -6.71
C THR A 238 -27.35 -2.80 -7.03
N SER A 239 -28.61 -2.81 -7.43
CA SER A 239 -29.36 -1.68 -8.00
C SER A 239 -29.73 -0.58 -6.99
N GLY A 240 -28.91 -0.35 -5.96
CA GLY A 240 -29.22 0.55 -4.85
C GLY A 240 -28.20 1.67 -4.61
N VAL A 241 -27.15 1.78 -5.42
CA VAL A 241 -25.98 2.61 -5.10
C VAL A 241 -25.68 3.67 -6.19
N ASP A 242 -26.65 3.95 -7.06
CA ASP A 242 -26.58 4.94 -8.17
C ASP A 242 -26.44 6.41 -7.72
N HIS A 243 -26.23 6.68 -6.43
CA HIS A 243 -26.27 8.02 -5.85
C HIS A 243 -24.92 8.64 -5.52
N PHE A 244 -23.82 7.87 -5.57
CA PHE A 244 -22.49 8.46 -5.31
C PHE A 244 -21.91 9.09 -6.58
N PRO A 245 -21.28 10.27 -6.51
CA PRO A 245 -20.51 10.81 -7.63
C PRO A 245 -19.36 9.85 -7.97
N SER A 246 -19.01 9.74 -9.25
CA SER A 246 -17.80 9.00 -9.65
C SER A 246 -16.58 9.78 -9.19
N THR A 247 -15.79 9.17 -8.30
CA THR A 247 -14.50 9.70 -7.85
C THR A 247 -13.44 9.49 -8.90
N GLU A 248 -12.65 10.53 -9.13
CA GLU A 248 -11.54 10.47 -10.07
C GLU A 248 -10.28 10.01 -9.34
N VAL A 249 -9.61 8.99 -9.85
CA VAL A 249 -8.31 8.53 -9.32
C VAL A 249 -7.22 8.90 -10.32
N GLU A 250 -6.04 9.24 -9.83
CA GLU A 250 -4.94 9.72 -10.67
C GLU A 250 -4.34 8.58 -11.50
N ASN A 251 -4.00 7.48 -10.82
CA ASN A 251 -3.53 6.26 -11.47
C ASN A 251 -4.30 5.05 -10.93
N LEU A 252 -4.77 4.20 -11.84
CA LEU A 252 -5.32 2.89 -11.51
C LEU A 252 -4.43 1.81 -12.11
N THR A 253 -3.90 0.93 -11.26
CA THR A 253 -3.13 -0.24 -11.68
C THR A 253 -3.94 -1.50 -11.42
N LEU A 254 -4.17 -2.29 -12.47
CA LEU A 254 -4.84 -3.59 -12.37
C LEU A 254 -3.79 -4.69 -12.48
N THR A 255 -3.59 -5.45 -11.41
CA THR A 255 -2.62 -6.55 -11.39
C THR A 255 -3.33 -7.89 -11.59
N TYR A 256 -2.69 -8.75 -12.38
CA TYR A 256 -3.09 -10.15 -12.64
C TYR A 256 -4.56 -10.36 -13.02
N CYS A 257 -4.84 -10.26 -14.32
CA CYS A 257 -6.17 -10.54 -14.85
C CYS A 257 -6.12 -11.74 -15.82
N ASP A 258 -6.21 -12.99 -15.32
CA ASP A 258 -6.36 -14.18 -16.18
C ASP A 258 -7.79 -14.75 -16.12
N TRP A 259 -8.74 -14.02 -16.70
CA TRP A 259 -10.15 -14.39 -16.73
C TRP A 259 -10.67 -14.66 -18.15
N SER A 260 -11.86 -15.26 -18.24
CA SER A 260 -12.58 -15.37 -19.49
C SER A 260 -12.97 -14.00 -20.05
N ILE A 261 -13.08 -13.89 -21.38
CA ILE A 261 -13.43 -12.67 -22.12
C ILE A 261 -14.71 -12.00 -21.59
N THR A 262 -15.76 -12.79 -21.32
CA THR A 262 -17.04 -12.31 -20.78
C THR A 262 -16.92 -11.72 -19.37
N THR A 263 -15.92 -12.14 -18.60
CA THR A 263 -15.67 -11.66 -17.24
C THR A 263 -14.99 -10.29 -17.26
N TYR A 264 -14.15 -9.97 -18.26
CA TYR A 264 -13.49 -8.67 -18.33
C TYR A 264 -14.45 -7.51 -18.53
N SER A 265 -15.51 -7.69 -19.33
CA SER A 265 -16.50 -6.62 -19.54
C SER A 265 -17.24 -6.29 -18.25
N SER A 266 -17.69 -7.29 -17.48
CA SER A 266 -18.33 -7.10 -16.19
C SER A 266 -17.36 -6.45 -15.21
N TYR A 267 -16.15 -6.99 -15.12
CA TYR A 267 -15.12 -6.47 -14.24
C TYR A 267 -14.77 -5.01 -14.51
N LEU A 268 -14.55 -4.64 -15.77
CA LEU A 268 -14.26 -3.24 -16.12
C LEU A 268 -15.47 -2.34 -15.84
N ASN A 269 -16.70 -2.84 -15.96
CA ASN A 269 -17.86 -2.06 -15.50
C ASN A 269 -17.80 -1.84 -13.99
N ASP A 270 -17.50 -2.87 -13.20
CA ASP A 270 -17.41 -2.77 -11.73
C ASP A 270 -16.27 -1.83 -11.31
N VAL A 271 -15.11 -1.92 -11.95
CA VAL A 271 -13.96 -1.05 -11.71
C VAL A 271 -14.26 0.40 -12.05
N PHE A 272 -14.84 0.67 -13.23
CA PHE A 272 -15.22 2.02 -13.64
C PHE A 272 -16.44 2.56 -12.87
N TRP A 273 -17.19 1.66 -12.24
CA TRP A 273 -18.20 2.01 -11.25
C TRP A 273 -17.55 2.43 -9.93
N ILE A 274 -16.49 1.78 -9.45
CA ILE A 274 -15.76 2.20 -8.24
C ILE A 274 -15.14 3.58 -8.44
N CYS A 275 -14.39 3.76 -9.53
CA CYS A 275 -13.61 4.97 -9.77
C CYS A 275 -13.40 5.24 -11.26
N TRP A 276 -13.18 6.51 -11.59
CA TRP A 276 -12.79 6.93 -12.93
C TRP A 276 -11.30 7.29 -12.97
N PRO A 277 -10.43 6.49 -13.59
CA PRO A 277 -8.99 6.80 -13.61
C PRO A 277 -8.60 7.85 -14.65
N LYS A 278 -7.63 8.70 -14.37
CA LYS A 278 -6.95 9.49 -15.43
C LYS A 278 -6.02 8.61 -16.25
N ASN A 279 -5.22 7.81 -15.55
CA ASN A 279 -4.32 6.83 -16.14
C ASN A 279 -4.70 5.43 -15.66
N LEU A 280 -4.83 4.49 -16.59
CA LEU A 280 -5.06 3.09 -16.30
C LEU A 280 -3.88 2.25 -16.81
N THR A 281 -3.25 1.52 -15.90
CA THR A 281 -2.20 0.54 -16.19
C THR A 281 -2.76 -0.85 -15.96
N VAL A 282 -2.64 -1.73 -16.94
CA VAL A 282 -3.07 -3.13 -16.82
C VAL A 282 -1.90 -4.07 -17.04
N HIS A 283 -1.62 -4.94 -16.06
CA HIS A 283 -0.72 -6.06 -16.23
C HIS A 283 -1.46 -7.22 -16.90
N CYS A 284 -1.08 -7.52 -18.15
CA CYS A 284 -1.94 -8.24 -19.07
C CYS A 284 -1.53 -9.70 -19.25
N GLY A 285 -2.42 -10.63 -18.87
CA GLY A 285 -2.36 -12.03 -19.33
C GLY A 285 -2.82 -12.19 -20.79
N ASN A 286 -2.55 -13.35 -21.40
CA ASN A 286 -2.88 -13.62 -22.81
C ASN A 286 -4.37 -13.40 -23.14
N LYS A 287 -5.28 -13.74 -22.21
CA LYS A 287 -6.72 -13.59 -22.41
C LYS A 287 -7.16 -12.12 -22.46
N PHE A 288 -6.62 -11.27 -21.60
CA PHE A 288 -6.92 -9.83 -21.60
C PHE A 288 -6.46 -9.15 -22.88
N ARG A 289 -5.27 -9.52 -23.39
CA ARG A 289 -4.76 -8.98 -24.65
C ARG A 289 -5.68 -9.29 -25.83
N LYS A 290 -6.16 -10.53 -25.92
CA LYS A 290 -7.16 -10.94 -26.93
C LYS A 290 -8.47 -10.18 -26.78
N PHE A 291 -8.95 -9.98 -25.55
CA PHE A 291 -10.14 -9.18 -25.27
C PHE A 291 -9.97 -7.72 -25.76
N VAL A 292 -8.89 -7.05 -25.35
CA VAL A 292 -8.62 -5.66 -25.77
C VAL A 292 -8.53 -5.55 -27.29
N CYS A 293 -7.83 -6.46 -27.96
CA CYS A 293 -7.74 -6.43 -29.43
C CYS A 293 -9.07 -6.70 -30.13
N GLN A 294 -9.89 -7.61 -29.63
CA GLN A 294 -11.23 -7.83 -30.18
C GLN A 294 -12.10 -6.57 -30.08
N HIS A 295 -12.01 -5.82 -28.98
CA HIS A 295 -12.84 -4.64 -28.73
C HIS A 295 -12.30 -3.35 -29.37
N LEU A 296 -10.98 -3.16 -29.42
CA LEU A 296 -10.34 -1.98 -30.01
C LEU A 296 -10.17 -2.09 -31.53
N LEU A 297 -9.70 -3.24 -32.05
CA LEU A 297 -9.37 -3.38 -33.47
C LEU A 297 -10.62 -3.55 -34.36
N LYS A 298 -11.69 -4.15 -33.82
CA LYS A 298 -12.90 -4.40 -34.64
C LYS A 298 -13.76 -3.16 -34.90
N LYS A 299 -13.37 -1.96 -34.44
CA LYS A 299 -14.18 -0.72 -34.53
C LYS A 299 -15.67 -1.02 -34.34
N CYS A 300 -16.02 -1.80 -33.32
CA CYS A 300 -17.41 -2.13 -33.10
C CYS A 300 -18.15 -0.83 -32.81
N TRP A 301 -19.26 -0.61 -33.52
CA TRP A 301 -20.14 0.54 -33.36
C TRP A 301 -20.90 0.38 -32.04
N TRP A 302 -20.23 0.68 -30.94
CA TRP A 302 -20.86 0.74 -29.63
C TRP A 302 -21.81 1.93 -29.62
N ARG A 303 -23.07 1.74 -29.21
CA ARG A 303 -23.83 2.85 -28.59
C ARG A 303 -23.29 2.98 -27.18
N PRO A 304 -22.40 3.93 -26.87
CA PRO A 304 -21.80 3.99 -25.55
C PRO A 304 -22.88 4.41 -24.57
N PHE A 305 -23.02 3.67 -23.47
CA PHE A 305 -23.57 4.29 -22.27
C PHE A 305 -22.52 5.29 -21.78
N LYS A 306 -22.99 6.48 -21.45
CA LYS A 306 -22.17 7.57 -20.91
C LYS A 306 -21.49 7.08 -19.63
N TYR A 307 -20.18 7.30 -19.51
CA TYR A 307 -19.36 6.81 -18.39
C TYR A 307 -19.14 5.30 -18.35
N SER A 308 -18.76 4.71 -19.49
CA SER A 308 -18.35 3.30 -19.54
C SER A 308 -16.86 3.17 -19.86
N TRP A 309 -16.25 2.04 -19.46
CA TRP A 309 -14.87 1.71 -19.84
C TRP A 309 -14.68 1.70 -21.37
N LYS A 310 -15.74 1.44 -22.15
CA LYS A 310 -15.72 1.51 -23.61
C LYS A 310 -15.49 2.94 -24.10
N GLU A 311 -16.22 3.90 -23.54
CA GLU A 311 -16.01 5.33 -23.84
C GLU A 311 -14.60 5.76 -23.42
N TYR A 312 -14.12 5.29 -22.27
CA TYR A 312 -12.76 5.55 -21.81
C TYR A 312 -11.70 5.03 -22.80
N PHE A 313 -11.81 3.78 -23.24
CA PHE A 313 -10.87 3.16 -24.19
C PHE A 313 -10.85 3.83 -25.56
N ILE A 314 -12.00 4.32 -26.05
CA ILE A 314 -12.08 5.03 -27.33
C ILE A 314 -11.32 6.37 -27.29
N ASN A 315 -11.33 7.04 -26.14
CA ASN A 315 -10.74 8.37 -25.97
C ASN A 315 -9.34 8.35 -25.31
N ALA A 316 -8.84 7.15 -24.98
CA ALA A 316 -7.53 7.00 -24.36
C ALA A 316 -6.42 6.96 -25.41
N HIS A 317 -5.29 7.59 -25.09
CA HIS A 317 -4.02 7.27 -25.72
C HIS A 317 -3.53 5.94 -25.16
N ILE A 318 -3.17 4.99 -26.02
CA ILE A 318 -2.83 3.62 -25.63
C ILE A 318 -1.35 3.36 -25.91
N ASP A 319 -0.58 3.08 -24.86
CA ASP A 319 0.81 2.65 -24.95
C ASP A 319 0.90 1.16 -24.60
N CYS A 320 1.41 0.34 -25.52
CA CYS A 320 1.66 -1.09 -25.28
C CYS A 320 3.13 -1.30 -24.94
N MET A 321 3.44 -2.08 -23.90
CA MET A 321 4.82 -2.33 -23.46
C MET A 321 5.14 -3.81 -23.43
N LYS A 322 6.33 -4.16 -23.95
CA LYS A 322 6.92 -5.49 -23.83
C LYS A 322 8.22 -5.45 -23.05
N ARG A 323 8.60 -6.59 -22.47
CA ARG A 323 9.87 -6.74 -21.75
C ARG A 323 10.97 -7.13 -22.74
N GLY A 324 12.04 -6.35 -22.80
CA GLY A 324 13.22 -6.62 -23.63
C GLY A 324 14.46 -6.71 -22.74
N GLY A 325 14.81 -7.92 -22.29
CA GLY A 325 15.86 -8.09 -21.27
C GLY A 325 15.44 -7.44 -19.93
N ASP A 326 16.28 -6.53 -19.43
CA ASP A 326 16.02 -5.78 -18.19
C ASP A 326 15.19 -4.50 -18.41
N ASP A 327 15.00 -4.07 -19.66
CA ASP A 327 14.29 -2.83 -20.00
C ASP A 327 12.88 -3.05 -20.57
N TRP A 328 12.08 -1.98 -20.52
CA TRP A 328 10.75 -1.92 -21.12
C TRP A 328 10.80 -1.22 -22.48
N MET A 329 10.19 -1.85 -23.49
CA MET A 329 10.09 -1.28 -24.83
C MET A 329 8.63 -0.93 -25.13
N THR A 330 8.38 0.34 -25.47
CA THR A 330 7.08 0.79 -25.98
C THR A 330 6.90 0.34 -27.43
N LEU A 331 5.74 -0.22 -27.73
CA LEU A 331 5.36 -0.70 -29.05
C LEU A 331 4.42 0.31 -29.71
N ASP A 332 4.79 0.77 -30.91
CA ASP A 332 3.89 1.55 -31.75
C ASP A 332 2.84 0.64 -32.41
N TRP A 333 1.64 1.19 -32.67
CA TRP A 333 0.58 0.53 -33.42
C TRP A 333 1.02 0.04 -34.78
N LYS A 334 1.97 0.72 -35.45
CA LYS A 334 2.55 0.24 -36.71
C LYS A 334 3.26 -1.09 -36.55
N MET A 335 3.96 -1.31 -35.43
CA MET A 335 4.63 -2.58 -35.14
C MET A 335 3.62 -3.70 -34.88
N LEU A 336 2.54 -3.39 -34.15
CA LEU A 336 1.45 -4.33 -33.87
C LEU A 336 0.67 -4.71 -35.14
N ALA A 337 0.49 -3.77 -36.07
CA ALA A 337 -0.15 -4.03 -37.37
C ALA A 337 0.74 -4.86 -38.30
N ALA A 338 2.06 -4.66 -38.27
CA ALA A 338 3.01 -5.37 -39.11
C ALA A 338 3.26 -6.82 -38.66
N ASN A 339 3.18 -7.09 -37.35
CA ASN A 339 3.33 -8.43 -36.80
C ASN A 339 2.30 -8.69 -35.69
N PRO A 340 1.16 -9.34 -36.02
CA PRO A 340 0.12 -9.66 -35.05
C PRO A 340 0.59 -10.52 -33.87
N HIS A 341 1.68 -11.29 -34.03
CA HIS A 341 2.22 -12.14 -32.94
C HIS A 341 2.89 -11.33 -31.83
N ILE A 342 3.30 -10.07 -32.09
CA ILE A 342 3.87 -9.17 -31.06
C ILE A 342 2.88 -8.93 -29.91
N ILE A 343 1.58 -9.09 -30.15
CA ILE A 343 0.55 -9.01 -29.10
C ILE A 343 0.81 -10.01 -27.95
N GLU A 344 1.43 -11.15 -28.25
CA GLU A 344 1.77 -12.20 -27.29
C GLU A 344 3.01 -11.84 -26.45
N GLU A 345 3.71 -10.76 -26.80
CA GLU A 345 4.85 -10.22 -26.03
C GLU A 345 4.44 -9.05 -25.12
N ILE A 346 3.28 -8.42 -25.33
CA ILE A 346 2.82 -7.28 -24.53
C ILE A 346 2.56 -7.71 -23.08
N CYS A 347 3.33 -7.22 -22.13
CA CYS A 347 3.09 -7.54 -20.71
C CYS A 347 2.26 -6.48 -20.00
N MET A 348 2.19 -5.27 -20.56
CA MET A 348 1.55 -4.12 -19.92
C MET A 348 0.91 -3.21 -20.97
N ILE A 349 -0.26 -2.66 -20.64
CA ILE A 349 -0.96 -1.67 -21.48
C ILE A 349 -1.29 -0.46 -20.61
N HIS A 350 -0.91 0.73 -21.06
CA HIS A 350 -1.27 2.00 -20.46
C HIS A 350 -2.34 2.70 -21.28
N PHE A 351 -3.36 3.21 -20.60
CA PHE A 351 -4.40 4.04 -21.16
C PHE A 351 -4.31 5.41 -20.48
N LYS A 352 -4.10 6.47 -21.25
CA LYS A 352 -4.07 7.86 -20.75
C LYS A 352 -5.27 8.60 -21.30
N HIS A 353 -6.18 9.03 -20.41
CA HIS A 353 -7.38 9.72 -20.82
C HIS A 353 -7.09 11.18 -21.12
N THR A 354 -7.41 11.62 -22.34
CA THR A 354 -6.94 12.92 -22.84
C THR A 354 -7.87 14.08 -22.53
N GLN A 355 -9.19 13.86 -22.33
CA GLN A 355 -10.14 14.92 -21.96
C GLN A 355 -11.37 14.35 -21.24
N ARG A 356 -11.63 14.81 -20.01
CA ARG A 356 -12.97 14.70 -19.41
C ARG A 356 -13.83 15.79 -20.04
N LYS A 357 -14.88 15.44 -20.79
CA LYS A 357 -15.93 16.41 -21.12
C LYS A 357 -16.57 16.83 -19.80
N GLU A 358 -16.17 17.98 -19.26
CA GLU A 358 -16.79 18.55 -18.07
C GLU A 358 -18.28 18.72 -18.34
N ILE A 359 -19.09 17.95 -17.62
CA ILE A 359 -20.52 18.21 -17.54
C ILE A 359 -20.68 19.14 -16.37
N LYS A 360 -21.10 20.37 -16.67
CA LYS A 360 -21.55 21.37 -15.70
C LYS A 360 -22.13 20.66 -14.47
N LYS A 361 -21.47 20.83 -13.31
CA LYS A 361 -22.03 20.51 -12.00
C LYS A 361 -23.47 21.02 -11.99
N LYS A 362 -24.45 20.14 -12.17
CA LYS A 362 -25.81 20.48 -11.74
C LYS A 362 -25.71 20.51 -10.23
N SER A 363 -25.66 21.71 -9.68
CA SER A 363 -25.87 21.99 -8.27
C SER A 363 -27.15 21.28 -7.86
N TYR A 364 -27.02 20.15 -7.18
CA TYR A 364 -28.11 19.59 -6.40
C TYR A 364 -28.26 20.49 -5.19
N ILE A 365 -29.08 21.52 -5.34
CA ILE A 365 -29.66 22.22 -4.20
C ILE A 365 -30.61 21.19 -3.57
N LEU A 366 -30.25 20.65 -2.41
CA LEU A 366 -31.23 19.96 -1.56
C LEU A 366 -32.33 20.97 -1.22
N ARG A 367 -33.57 20.63 -1.56
CA ARG A 367 -34.76 21.22 -0.96
C ARG A 367 -35.24 20.31 0.16
#